data_AF-A0A063YXL6-F1
#
_entry.id   AF-A0A063YXL6-F1
#
_cell.length_a   1.000
_cell.length_b   1.000
_cell.length_c   1.000
_cell.angle_alpha   90.00
_cell.angle_beta   90.00
_cell.angle_gamma   90.00
#
_symmetry.space_group_name_H-M   'P 1'
#
loop_
_entity.id
_entity.type
_entity.pdbx_description
1 polymer ?
#
loop_
_entity_poly.entity_id
_entity_poly.type
_entity_poly.pdbx_seq_one_letter_code
_entity_poly.pdbx_strand_id
1 'polypeptide(L)'
;MNDTYGHRHLAWHETLELHELIAFQANALMKMKRAVGKIDCPELKGLYTETIQGLETNLRELLAFIPAAPMMEESRDHDDGDRALHAGDLLGFSKTAVRNYAAAITEAATPVLRKTFVKHLLKAIDTHEKAFNYMYERGYYPAYDLAQLLYHDVRNAQKALSMGYER
;
A
#
# COMPACT_ATOMS: atom_id res chain seq x y z
N MET A 1 -11.52 -6.90 -20.72
CA MET A 1 -12.52 -7.76 -20.07
C MET A 1 -13.89 -7.17 -20.38
N ASN A 2 -14.85 -7.98 -20.81
CA ASN A 2 -16.26 -7.61 -20.76
C ASN A 2 -16.84 -8.36 -19.57
N ASP A 3 -17.36 -7.64 -18.58
CA ASP A 3 -18.12 -8.29 -17.53
C ASP A 3 -19.50 -8.74 -18.06
N THR A 4 -20.25 -9.43 -17.21
CA THR A 4 -21.60 -9.93 -17.51
C THR A 4 -22.59 -8.84 -17.92
N TYR A 5 -22.25 -7.57 -17.73
CA TYR A 5 -23.08 -6.39 -18.01
C TYR A 5 -22.55 -5.53 -19.17
N GLY A 6 -21.46 -5.94 -19.82
CA GLY A 6 -20.87 -5.25 -20.97
C GLY A 6 -20.02 -4.03 -20.62
N HIS A 7 -19.61 -3.88 -19.36
CA HIS A 7 -18.71 -2.80 -18.94
C HIS A 7 -17.30 -3.02 -19.50
N ARG A 8 -16.68 -1.94 -19.97
CA ARG A 8 -15.38 -1.95 -20.66
C ARG A 8 -14.19 -1.70 -19.73
N HIS A 9 -14.45 -1.41 -18.46
CA HIS A 9 -13.45 -1.11 -17.44
C HIS A 9 -13.92 -1.65 -16.08
N LEU A 10 -12.99 -1.77 -15.12
CA LEU A 10 -13.26 -2.15 -13.73
C LEU A 10 -14.22 -1.16 -13.06
N ALA A 11 -15.01 -1.61 -12.08
CA ALA A 11 -15.79 -0.68 -11.28
C ALA A 11 -14.87 0.29 -10.53
N TRP A 12 -15.36 1.50 -10.26
CA TRP A 12 -14.56 2.56 -9.63
C TRP A 12 -14.02 2.14 -8.26
N HIS A 13 -14.84 1.45 -7.44
CA HIS A 13 -14.39 0.96 -6.15
C HIS A 13 -13.37 -0.19 -6.29
N GLU A 14 -13.51 -1.06 -7.29
CA GLU A 14 -12.51 -2.12 -7.57
C GLU A 14 -11.17 -1.52 -8.00
N THR A 15 -11.21 -0.43 -8.76
CA THR A 15 -10.00 0.31 -9.15
C THR A 15 -9.29 0.87 -7.93
N LEU A 16 -10.03 1.40 -6.95
CA LEU A 16 -9.45 1.89 -5.70
C LEU A 16 -8.91 0.76 -4.81
N GLU A 17 -9.61 -0.38 -4.74
CA GLU A 17 -9.09 -1.55 -4.01
C GLU A 17 -7.84 -2.13 -4.69
N LEU A 18 -7.80 -2.14 -6.02
CA LEU A 18 -6.62 -2.53 -6.80
C LEU A 18 -5.43 -1.61 -6.49
N HIS A 19 -5.64 -0.29 -6.47
CA HIS A 19 -4.64 0.69 -6.04
C HIS A 19 -4.08 0.35 -4.65
N GLU A 20 -4.95 0.17 -3.67
CA GLU A 20 -4.55 -0.11 -2.29
C GLU A 20 -3.71 -1.39 -2.17
N LEU A 21 -4.08 -2.45 -2.90
CA LEU A 21 -3.33 -3.71 -2.92
C LEU A 21 -1.97 -3.58 -3.61
N ILE A 22 -1.88 -2.88 -4.74
CA ILE A 22 -0.62 -2.67 -5.44
C ILE A 22 0.32 -1.83 -4.58
N ALA A 23 -0.14 -0.71 -4.05
CA ALA A 23 0.66 0.18 -3.20
C ALA A 23 1.18 -0.54 -1.95
N PHE A 24 0.31 -1.31 -1.27
CA PHE A 24 0.69 -2.10 -0.10
C PHE A 24 1.76 -3.15 -0.42
N GLN A 25 1.56 -3.95 -1.47
CA GLN A 25 2.48 -5.03 -1.81
C GLN A 25 3.80 -4.51 -2.39
N ALA A 26 3.79 -3.43 -3.17
CA ALA A 26 5.01 -2.81 -3.68
C ALA A 26 5.90 -2.29 -2.54
N ASN A 27 5.31 -1.58 -1.56
CA ASN A 27 6.04 -1.09 -0.39
C ASN A 27 6.60 -2.24 0.46
N ALA A 28 5.79 -3.27 0.71
CA ALA A 28 6.22 -4.46 1.44
C ALA A 28 7.39 -5.17 0.73
N LEU A 29 7.28 -5.39 -0.59
CA LEU A 29 8.29 -6.06 -1.40
C LEU A 29 9.62 -5.31 -1.35
N MET A 30 9.61 -3.98 -1.53
CA MET A 30 10.82 -3.15 -1.45
C MET A 30 11.52 -3.30 -0.09
N LYS A 31 10.75 -3.29 0.99
CA LYS A 31 11.28 -3.42 2.36
C LYS A 31 11.85 -4.80 2.63
N MET A 32 11.14 -5.85 2.23
CA MET A 32 11.60 -7.22 2.41
C MET A 32 12.89 -7.47 1.64
N LYS A 33 12.97 -7.03 0.39
CA LYS A 33 14.20 -7.11 -0.43
C LYS A 33 15.39 -6.37 0.19
N ARG A 34 15.15 -5.23 0.87
CA ARG A 34 16.19 -4.49 1.60
C ARG A 34 16.59 -5.14 2.93
N ALA A 35 15.69 -5.91 3.54
CA ALA A 35 15.88 -6.51 4.86
C ALA A 35 16.50 -7.92 4.78
N VAL A 36 16.15 -8.72 3.78
CA VAL A 36 16.46 -10.16 3.72
C VAL A 36 17.96 -10.49 3.80
N GLY A 37 18.83 -9.66 3.21
CA GLY A 37 20.28 -9.84 3.33
C GLY A 37 20.84 -9.62 4.74
N LYS A 38 20.06 -9.04 5.65
CA LYS A 38 20.44 -8.75 7.05
C LYS A 38 19.87 -9.78 8.03
N ILE A 39 19.22 -10.83 7.54
CA ILE A 39 18.60 -11.86 8.38
C ILE A 39 19.58 -13.02 8.56
N ASP A 40 20.12 -13.16 9.76
CA ASP A 40 21.10 -14.20 10.09
C ASP A 40 20.48 -15.59 10.24
N CYS A 41 19.21 -15.67 10.67
CA CYS A 41 18.49 -16.93 10.85
C CYS A 41 18.09 -17.53 9.49
N PRO A 42 18.65 -18.69 9.09
CA PRO A 42 18.40 -19.28 7.76
C PRO A 42 16.93 -19.60 7.52
N GLU A 43 16.22 -20.07 8.55
CA GLU A 43 14.80 -20.42 8.48
C GLU A 43 13.95 -19.18 8.20
N LEU A 44 14.21 -18.08 8.92
CA LEU A 44 13.51 -16.82 8.72
C LEU A 44 13.87 -16.18 7.36
N LYS A 45 15.13 -16.27 6.93
CA LYS A 45 15.58 -15.81 5.62
C LYS A 45 14.88 -16.58 4.48
N GLY A 46 14.68 -17.88 4.65
CA GLY A 46 13.89 -18.72 3.76
C GLY A 46 12.46 -18.23 3.61
N LEU A 47 11.77 -17.97 4.73
CA LEU A 47 10.41 -17.42 4.74
C LEU A 47 10.32 -16.05 4.07
N TYR A 48 11.30 -15.17 4.30
CA TYR A 48 11.37 -13.87 3.61
C TYR A 48 11.52 -14.05 2.10
N THR A 49 12.37 -14.98 1.66
CA THR A 49 12.62 -15.24 0.25
C THR A 49 11.37 -15.80 -0.45
N GLU A 50 10.68 -16.75 0.18
CA GLU A 50 9.40 -17.28 -0.32
C GLU A 50 8.33 -16.19 -0.41
N THR A 51 8.22 -15.35 0.64
CA THR A 51 7.26 -14.24 0.66
C THR A 51 7.58 -13.21 -0.43
N ILE A 52 8.86 -12.87 -0.63
CA ILE A 52 9.31 -11.98 -1.71
C ILE A 52 8.85 -12.52 -3.06
N GLN A 53 9.08 -13.82 -3.34
CA GLN A 53 8.67 -14.46 -4.59
C GLN A 53 7.15 -14.44 -4.78
N GLY A 54 6.38 -14.72 -3.72
CA GLY A 54 4.93 -14.62 -3.74
C GLY A 54 4.44 -13.21 -4.06
N LEU A 55 4.99 -12.19 -3.40
CA LEU A 55 4.66 -10.78 -3.66
C LEU A 55 5.01 -10.34 -5.08
N GLU A 56 6.13 -10.82 -5.65
CA GLU A 56 6.46 -10.55 -7.05
C GLU A 56 5.42 -11.13 -8.01
N THR A 57 4.94 -12.36 -7.75
CA THR A 57 3.88 -12.99 -8.56
C THR A 57 2.58 -12.21 -8.45
N ASN A 58 2.13 -11.93 -7.22
CA ASN A 58 0.91 -11.15 -6.98
C ASN A 58 0.94 -9.79 -7.67
N LEU A 59 2.06 -9.05 -7.58
CA LEU A 59 2.17 -7.75 -8.25
C LEU A 59 2.07 -7.86 -9.77
N ARG A 60 2.67 -8.88 -10.39
CA ARG A 60 2.54 -9.11 -11.84
C ARG A 60 1.09 -9.40 -12.23
N GLU A 61 0.37 -10.18 -11.42
CA GLU A 61 -1.05 -10.46 -11.64
C GLU A 61 -1.93 -9.22 -11.46
N LEU A 62 -1.73 -8.44 -10.39
CA LEU A 62 -2.47 -7.20 -10.14
C LEU A 62 -2.23 -6.16 -11.24
N LEU A 63 -0.97 -6.00 -11.68
CA LEU A 63 -0.63 -5.06 -12.76
C LEU A 63 -1.32 -5.41 -14.08
N ALA A 64 -1.66 -6.68 -14.33
CA ALA A 64 -2.38 -7.09 -15.54
C ALA A 64 -3.81 -6.52 -15.60
N PHE A 65 -4.36 -6.07 -14.47
CA PHE A 65 -5.69 -5.43 -14.42
C PHE A 65 -5.66 -3.92 -14.63
N ILE A 66 -4.50 -3.26 -14.53
CA ILE A 66 -4.38 -1.80 -14.70
C ILE A 66 -4.89 -1.30 -16.06
N PRO A 67 -4.65 -1.97 -17.21
CA PRO A 67 -5.21 -1.54 -18.49
C PRO A 67 -6.74 -1.55 -18.55
N ALA A 68 -7.40 -2.25 -17.63
CA ALA A 68 -8.85 -2.26 -17.48
C ALA A 68 -9.36 -1.18 -16.50
N ALA A 69 -8.49 -0.40 -15.85
CA ALA A 69 -8.88 0.73 -15.03
C ALA A 69 -9.31 1.92 -15.92
N PRO A 70 -10.22 2.79 -15.43
CA PRO A 70 -10.65 3.96 -16.18
C PRO A 70 -9.50 4.98 -16.35
N MET A 71 -9.20 5.32 -17.61
CA MET A 71 -8.31 6.40 -18.07
C MET A 71 -6.85 6.36 -17.57
N MET A 72 -5.92 5.99 -18.47
CA MET A 72 -4.49 6.29 -18.31
C MET A 72 -4.11 7.40 -19.30
N GLU A 73 -3.68 8.55 -18.79
CA GLU A 73 -2.94 9.56 -19.56
C GLU A 73 -1.49 9.61 -19.09
N GLU A 74 -0.59 10.03 -19.99
CA GLU A 74 0.82 10.24 -19.66
C GLU A 74 0.97 11.32 -18.60
N SER A 75 1.61 10.96 -17.49
CA SER A 75 1.76 11.79 -16.30
C SER A 75 3.21 12.22 -16.11
N ARG A 76 3.42 13.30 -15.33
CA ARG A 76 4.76 13.86 -15.10
C ARG A 76 5.45 13.19 -13.92
N ASP A 77 6.77 13.15 -14.00
CA ASP A 77 7.65 12.35 -13.13
C ASP A 77 8.33 13.18 -12.03
N HIS A 78 8.38 12.61 -10.82
CA HIS A 78 9.31 12.99 -9.76
C HIS A 78 9.72 11.72 -8.98
N ASP A 79 10.98 11.29 -9.09
CA ASP A 79 11.50 10.18 -8.27
C ASP A 79 12.03 10.76 -6.96
N ASP A 80 11.25 10.60 -5.89
CA ASP A 80 11.59 11.12 -4.57
C ASP A 80 12.14 10.05 -3.60
N GLY A 81 12.54 8.89 -4.16
CA GLY A 81 13.33 7.86 -3.49
C GLY A 81 12.69 7.30 -2.21
N ASP A 82 13.48 7.22 -1.13
CA ASP A 82 13.11 6.58 0.13
C ASP A 82 12.04 7.34 0.94
N ARG A 83 11.89 8.66 0.71
CA ARG A 83 10.93 9.49 1.45
C ARG A 83 9.50 9.08 1.16
N ALA A 84 9.18 8.82 -0.11
CA ALA A 84 7.86 8.37 -0.53
C ALA A 84 7.52 6.99 0.07
N LEU A 85 8.50 6.07 0.10
CA LEU A 85 8.33 4.74 0.69
C LEU A 85 8.02 4.82 2.20
N HIS A 86 8.80 5.62 2.95
CA HIS A 86 8.58 5.79 4.39
C HIS A 86 7.27 6.51 4.72
N ALA A 87 6.87 7.49 3.91
CA ALA A 87 5.59 8.17 4.09
C ALA A 87 4.41 7.22 3.81
N GLY A 88 4.50 6.42 2.73
CA GLY A 88 3.50 5.41 2.40
C GLY A 88 3.36 4.33 3.47
N ASP A 89 4.48 3.89 4.05
CA ASP A 89 4.49 2.99 5.21
C ASP A 89 3.76 3.57 6.43
N LEU A 90 4.05 4.83 6.77
CA LEU A 90 3.42 5.51 7.90
C LEU A 90 1.91 5.69 7.68
N LEU A 91 1.52 6.02 6.45
CA LEU A 91 0.11 6.12 6.05
C LEU A 91 -0.59 4.75 6.18
N GLY A 92 -0.01 3.68 5.62
CA GLY A 92 -0.56 2.33 5.70
C GLY A 92 -0.64 1.80 7.14
N PHE A 93 0.37 2.06 7.96
CA PHE A 93 0.38 1.72 9.38
C PHE A 93 -0.76 2.41 10.13
N SER A 94 -0.88 3.74 9.99
CA SER A 94 -1.90 4.52 10.70
C SER A 94 -3.31 4.12 10.27
N LYS A 95 -3.54 3.85 8.98
CA LYS A 95 -4.81 3.30 8.44
C LYS A 95 -5.17 1.96 9.10
N THR A 96 -4.19 1.08 9.26
CA THR A 96 -4.37 -0.22 9.93
C THR A 96 -4.63 -0.07 11.42
N ALA A 97 -3.89 0.84 12.10
CA ALA A 97 -4.11 1.14 13.51
C ALA A 97 -5.53 1.65 13.78
N VAL A 98 -6.06 2.52 12.92
CA VAL A 98 -7.46 2.99 13.00
C VAL A 98 -8.44 1.82 12.95
N ARG A 99 -8.32 0.93 11.96
CA ARG A 99 -9.19 -0.26 11.83
C ARG A 99 -9.11 -1.17 13.06
N ASN A 100 -7.89 -1.44 13.55
CA ASN A 100 -7.68 -2.32 14.69
C ASN A 100 -8.25 -1.73 15.99
N TYR A 101 -8.06 -0.44 16.26
CA TYR A 101 -8.66 0.17 17.43
C TYR A 101 -10.18 0.26 17.34
N ALA A 102 -10.74 0.53 16.16
CA ALA A 102 -12.19 0.53 15.96
C ALA A 102 -12.80 -0.84 16.32
N ALA A 103 -12.22 -1.93 15.83
CA ALA A 103 -12.63 -3.29 16.20
C ALA A 103 -12.42 -3.57 17.70
N ALA A 104 -11.25 -3.23 18.27
CA ALA A 104 -10.99 -3.47 19.69
C ALA A 104 -11.94 -2.70 20.63
N ILE A 105 -12.44 -1.53 20.22
CA ILE A 105 -13.42 -0.76 20.97
C ILE A 105 -14.74 -1.52 21.10
N THR A 106 -15.19 -2.28 20.08
CA THR A 106 -16.45 -3.04 20.16
C THR A 106 -16.36 -4.18 21.18
N GLU A 107 -15.19 -4.80 21.29
CA GLU A 107 -14.94 -5.96 22.17
C GLU A 107 -14.65 -5.61 23.64
N ALA A 108 -14.43 -4.33 23.97
CA ALA A 108 -13.91 -3.93 25.28
C ALA A 108 -14.98 -3.87 26.40
N ALA A 109 -15.22 -4.95 27.15
CA ALA A 109 -16.16 -4.94 28.30
C ALA A 109 -15.75 -3.99 29.44
N THR A 110 -14.44 -3.77 29.66
CA THR A 110 -13.93 -2.91 30.73
C THR A 110 -13.98 -1.41 30.34
N PRO A 111 -14.69 -0.53 31.07
CA PRO A 111 -14.90 0.86 30.67
C PRO A 111 -13.61 1.69 30.52
N VAL A 112 -12.64 1.50 31.42
CA VAL A 112 -11.36 2.22 31.36
C VAL A 112 -10.54 1.79 30.15
N LEU A 113 -10.54 0.49 29.81
CA LEU A 113 -9.88 -0.02 28.62
C LEU A 113 -10.51 0.53 27.34
N ARG A 114 -11.85 0.54 27.25
CA ARG A 114 -12.58 1.13 26.12
C ARG A 114 -12.20 2.61 25.92
N LYS A 115 -12.14 3.40 26.99
CA LYS A 115 -11.70 4.80 26.94
C LYS A 115 -10.27 4.94 26.43
N THR A 116 -9.37 4.05 26.85
CA THR A 116 -7.98 4.02 26.36
C THR A 116 -7.90 3.71 24.87
N PHE A 117 -8.67 2.73 24.38
CA PHE A 117 -8.71 2.42 22.95
C PHE A 117 -9.26 3.56 22.11
N VAL A 118 -10.32 4.24 22.57
CA VAL A 118 -10.83 5.47 21.91
C VAL A 118 -9.75 6.55 21.85
N LYS A 119 -9.01 6.78 22.94
CA LYS A 119 -7.88 7.74 22.93
C LYS A 119 -6.80 7.37 21.92
N HIS A 120 -6.49 6.08 21.76
CA HIS A 120 -5.49 5.62 20.80
C HIS A 120 -6.00 5.69 19.36
N LEU A 121 -7.27 5.38 19.11
CA LEU A 121 -7.94 5.57 17.83
C LEU A 121 -7.80 7.03 17.35
N LEU A 122 -8.12 7.99 18.22
CA LEU A 122 -8.01 9.42 17.90
C LEU A 122 -6.57 9.83 17.52
N LYS A 123 -5.57 9.28 18.20
CA LYS A 123 -4.15 9.51 17.83
C LYS A 123 -3.78 8.90 16.48
N ALA A 124 -4.31 7.70 16.17
CA ALA A 124 -4.09 7.05 14.89
C ALA A 124 -4.72 7.84 13.73
N ILE A 125 -5.92 8.41 13.95
CA ILE A 125 -6.60 9.30 13.00
C ILE A 125 -5.74 10.55 12.72
N ASP A 126 -5.27 11.25 13.78
CA ASP A 126 -4.40 12.42 13.65
C ASP A 126 -3.07 12.08 12.93
N THR A 127 -2.49 10.91 13.20
CA THR A 127 -1.29 10.45 12.51
C THR A 127 -1.56 10.20 11.02
N HIS A 128 -2.69 9.58 10.69
CA HIS A 128 -3.08 9.32 9.30
C HIS A 128 -3.30 10.62 8.53
N GLU A 129 -3.99 11.60 9.11
CA GLU A 129 -4.19 12.92 8.49
C GLU A 129 -2.86 13.61 8.20
N LYS A 130 -1.93 13.63 9.17
CA LYS A 130 -0.61 14.24 8.99
C LYS A 130 0.21 13.54 7.91
N ALA A 131 0.21 12.21 7.89
CA ALA A 131 0.90 11.42 6.88
C ALA A 131 0.31 11.67 5.48
N PHE A 132 -1.03 11.69 5.38
CA PHE A 132 -1.74 11.98 4.14
C PHE A 132 -1.39 13.38 3.61
N ASN A 133 -1.52 14.42 4.43
CA ASN A 133 -1.20 15.79 4.01
C ASN A 133 0.26 15.93 3.58
N TYR A 134 1.18 15.32 4.32
CA TYR A 134 2.60 15.30 3.94
C TYR A 134 2.83 14.70 2.55
N MET A 135 2.19 13.57 2.25
CA MET A 135 2.27 12.90 0.95
C MET A 135 1.58 13.69 -0.15
N TYR A 136 0.40 14.24 0.12
CA TYR A 136 -0.40 15.01 -0.84
C TYR A 136 0.32 16.28 -1.28
N GLU A 137 0.83 17.08 -0.33
CA GLU A 137 1.58 18.32 -0.59
C GLU A 137 2.84 18.11 -1.45
N ARG A 138 3.40 16.89 -1.43
CA ARG A 138 4.62 16.51 -2.17
C ARG A 138 4.33 15.71 -3.44
N GLY A 139 3.05 15.50 -3.77
CA GLY A 139 2.64 14.73 -4.93
C GLY A 139 2.86 13.21 -4.79
N TYR A 140 3.19 12.69 -3.61
CA TYR A 140 3.34 11.25 -3.38
C TYR A 140 2.01 10.51 -3.42
N TYR A 141 0.91 11.20 -3.08
CA TYR A 141 -0.44 10.66 -3.08
C TYR A 141 -1.38 11.63 -3.81
N PRO A 142 -1.51 11.56 -5.13
CA PRO A 142 -2.38 12.46 -5.91
C PRO A 142 -3.87 12.07 -5.77
N ALA A 143 -4.44 12.28 -4.57
CA ALA A 143 -5.77 11.77 -4.20
C ALA A 143 -6.94 12.16 -5.12
N TYR A 144 -6.79 13.25 -5.87
CA TYR A 144 -7.82 13.79 -6.78
C TYR A 144 -7.53 13.51 -8.27
N ASP A 145 -6.41 12.85 -8.57
CA ASP A 145 -6.00 12.49 -9.92
C ASP A 145 -5.77 10.98 -9.99
N LEU A 146 -6.82 10.26 -10.38
CA LEU A 146 -6.81 8.80 -10.44
C LEU A 146 -5.81 8.28 -11.47
N ALA A 147 -5.64 8.96 -12.60
CA ALA A 147 -4.70 8.55 -13.64
C ALA A 147 -3.26 8.63 -13.12
N GLN A 148 -2.90 9.73 -12.45
CA GLN A 148 -1.60 9.88 -11.80
C GLN A 148 -1.41 8.87 -10.66
N LEU A 149 -2.47 8.57 -9.89
CA LEU A 149 -2.42 7.60 -8.80
C LEU A 149 -2.07 6.19 -9.32
N LEU A 150 -2.76 5.73 -10.35
CA LEU A 150 -2.51 4.43 -10.98
C LEU A 150 -1.15 4.38 -11.70
N TYR A 151 -0.72 5.49 -12.30
CA TYR A 151 0.62 5.59 -12.86
C TYR A 151 1.71 5.40 -11.79
N HIS A 152 1.54 6.03 -10.62
CA HIS A 152 2.44 5.84 -9.48
C HIS A 152 2.45 4.39 -8.99
N ASP A 153 1.31 3.71 -8.98
CA ASP A 153 1.22 2.28 -8.62
C ASP A 153 2.05 1.41 -9.56
N VAL A 154 1.89 1.59 -10.88
CA VAL A 154 2.64 0.86 -11.90
C VAL A 154 4.14 1.09 -11.73
N ARG A 155 4.55 2.36 -11.60
CA ARG A 155 5.96 2.74 -11.42
C ARG A 155 6.56 2.09 -10.16
N ASN A 156 5.89 2.22 -9.03
CA ASN A 156 6.37 1.69 -7.75
C ASN A 156 6.43 0.16 -7.74
N ALA A 157 5.44 -0.51 -8.33
CA ALA A 157 5.46 -1.95 -8.48
C ALA A 157 6.60 -2.42 -9.40
N GLN A 158 6.82 -1.76 -10.55
CA GLN A 158 7.93 -2.06 -11.44
C GLN A 158 9.30 -1.83 -10.78
N LYS A 159 9.43 -0.76 -9.98
CA LYS A 159 10.63 -0.50 -9.15
C LYS A 159 10.84 -1.64 -8.15
N ALA A 160 9.81 -2.05 -7.43
CA ALA A 160 9.88 -3.15 -6.47
C ALA A 160 10.24 -4.49 -7.13
N LEU A 161 9.70 -4.77 -8.32
CA LEU A 161 9.98 -5.97 -9.11
C LEU A 161 11.41 -5.99 -9.64
N SER A 162 11.95 -4.84 -10.06
CA SER A 162 13.31 -4.74 -10.63
C SER A 162 14.42 -4.68 -9.56
N MET A 163 14.09 -4.40 -8.30
CA MET A 163 15.05 -4.45 -7.19
C MET A 163 15.62 -5.87 -7.01
N GLY A 164 16.95 -5.98 -6.99
CA GLY A 164 17.65 -7.18 -6.54
C GLY A 164 17.62 -7.34 -5.01
N TYR A 165 17.92 -8.54 -4.54
CA TYR A 165 18.06 -8.85 -3.11
C TYR A 165 19.03 -10.01 -2.91
N GLU A 166 19.68 -10.04 -1.74
CA GLU A 166 20.60 -11.12 -1.37
C GLU A 166 19.82 -12.32 -0.85
N ARG A 167 19.92 -13.44 -1.57
CA ARG A 167 19.24 -14.71 -1.24
C ARG A 167 19.91 -15.39 -0.06
#